data_AF-A0A954U480-F1
#
_entry.id   AF-A0A954U480-F1
#
_cell.length_a   1.000
_cell.length_b   1.000
_cell.length_c   1.000
_cell.angle_alpha   90.00
_cell.angle_beta   90.00
_cell.angle_gamma   90.00
#
_symmetry.space_group_name_H-M   'P 1'
#
loop_
_entity.id
_entity.type
_entity.pdbx_description
1 polymer ?
#
loop_
_entity_poly.entity_id
_entity_poly.type
_entity_poly.pdbx_seq_one_letter_code
_entity_poly.pdbx_strand_id
1 'polypeptide(L)'
;MNQIFHTYWPFVFAGFERLVALTAALHALLKKRETNSVIGWVGLIWLTPLIGSALYFCFGVNRIQRRGNALQDELESALSKIKVPVPDDIALRIKEAKERHPKFAQLVDAVGRLTGRPLLPGNKITPLINGDAAYPAMLAAMDGAQHSISLESYIFDFDEVGERFVDALAAA
;
A
#
# COMPACT_ATOMS: atom_id res chain seq x y z
N MET A 1 31.84 -35.01 -34.89
CA MET A 1 31.46 -33.94 -33.94
C MET A 1 29.96 -33.65 -33.91
N ASN A 2 29.22 -33.80 -35.02
CA ASN A 2 27.77 -33.51 -35.07
C ASN A 2 26.86 -34.53 -34.37
N GLN A 3 27.22 -35.82 -34.31
CA GLN A 3 26.38 -36.84 -33.67
C GLN A 3 26.28 -36.66 -32.15
N ILE A 4 27.39 -36.29 -31.49
CA ILE A 4 27.41 -35.99 -30.04
C ILE A 4 26.49 -34.80 -29.76
N PHE A 5 26.59 -33.73 -30.55
CA PHE A 5 25.76 -32.54 -30.38
C PHE A 5 24.25 -32.84 -30.49
N HIS A 6 23.82 -33.59 -31.51
CA HIS A 6 22.42 -33.96 -31.68
C HIS A 6 21.88 -34.87 -30.57
N THR A 7 22.73 -35.71 -29.99
CA THR A 7 22.35 -36.59 -28.88
C THR A 7 22.18 -35.81 -27.57
N TYR A 8 23.05 -34.84 -27.28
CA TYR A 8 23.05 -34.18 -25.96
C TYR A 8 22.25 -32.86 -25.89
N TRP A 9 22.06 -32.16 -27.02
CA TRP A 9 21.27 -30.92 -27.09
C TRP A 9 19.86 -31.02 -26.47
N PRO A 10 19.06 -32.09 -26.70
CA PRO A 10 17.71 -32.20 -26.14
C PRO A 10 17.72 -32.24 -24.60
N PHE A 11 18.72 -32.89 -24.00
CA PHE A 11 18.84 -32.99 -22.55
C PHE A 11 19.26 -31.67 -21.91
N VAL A 12 20.17 -30.94 -22.56
CA VAL A 12 20.57 -29.58 -22.13
C VAL A 12 19.38 -28.63 -22.21
N PHE A 13 18.62 -28.68 -23.31
CA PHE A 13 17.41 -27.88 -23.49
C PHE A 13 16.33 -28.20 -22.44
N ALA A 14 16.04 -29.49 -22.23
CA ALA A 14 15.07 -29.91 -21.21
C ALA A 14 15.51 -29.52 -19.79
N GLY A 15 16.80 -29.63 -19.46
CA GLY A 15 17.34 -29.19 -18.17
C GLY A 15 17.20 -27.69 -17.95
N PHE A 16 17.52 -26.89 -18.98
CA PHE A 16 17.36 -25.44 -18.95
C PHE A 16 15.89 -25.04 -18.75
N GLU A 17 14.98 -25.67 -19.49
CA GLU A 17 13.54 -25.41 -19.41
C GLU A 17 12.98 -25.72 -18.02
N ARG A 18 13.37 -26.85 -17.43
CA ARG A 18 12.99 -27.22 -16.06
C ARG A 18 13.51 -26.24 -15.01
N LEU A 19 14.71 -25.71 -15.21
CA LEU A 19 15.30 -24.72 -14.30
C LEU A 19 14.55 -23.38 -14.36
N VAL A 20 14.18 -22.93 -15.56
CA VAL A 20 13.34 -21.74 -15.75
C VAL A 20 11.96 -21.93 -15.11
N ALA A 21 11.33 -23.08 -15.30
CA ALA A 21 10.03 -23.38 -14.69
C ALA A 21 10.10 -23.42 -13.16
N LEU A 22 11.14 -24.07 -12.60
CA LEU A 22 11.33 -24.16 -11.16
C LEU A 22 11.57 -22.78 -10.53
N THR A 23 12.38 -21.94 -11.17
CA THR A 23 12.61 -20.56 -10.70
C THR A 23 11.36 -19.69 -10.81
N ALA A 24 10.58 -19.82 -11.89
CA ALA A 24 9.30 -19.12 -12.04
C ALA A 24 8.28 -19.55 -10.97
N ALA A 25 8.15 -20.86 -10.72
CA ALA A 25 7.26 -21.39 -9.68
C ALA A 25 7.69 -20.95 -8.28
N LEU A 26 8.99 -20.99 -7.97
CA LEU A 26 9.52 -20.47 -6.71
C LEU A 26 9.27 -18.97 -6.56
N HIS A 27 9.43 -18.19 -7.63
CA HIS A 27 9.11 -16.77 -7.64
C HIS A 27 7.62 -16.53 -7.36
N ALA A 28 6.73 -17.31 -7.95
CA ALA A 28 5.29 -17.22 -7.74
C ALA A 28 4.92 -17.52 -6.28
N LEU A 29 5.47 -18.59 -5.72
CA LEU A 29 5.26 -18.98 -4.32
C LEU A 29 5.75 -17.94 -3.33
N LEU A 30 6.91 -17.32 -3.57
CA LEU A 30 7.51 -16.38 -2.63
C LEU A 30 6.97 -14.96 -2.73
N LYS A 31 6.50 -14.52 -3.92
CA LYS A 31 6.08 -13.13 -4.12
C LYS A 31 4.57 -12.91 -4.10
N LYS A 32 3.75 -13.91 -4.43
CA LYS A 32 2.29 -13.73 -4.38
C LYS A 32 1.75 -14.09 -3.00
N ARG A 33 0.99 -13.15 -2.42
CA ARG A 33 0.29 -13.33 -1.13
C ARG A 33 -1.05 -14.05 -1.26
N GLU A 34 -1.59 -14.17 -2.47
CA GLU A 34 -2.89 -14.81 -2.70
C GLU A 34 -2.77 -16.27 -3.13
N THR A 35 -3.20 -17.17 -2.24
CA THR A 35 -3.10 -18.63 -2.39
C THR A 35 -3.77 -19.14 -3.67
N ASN A 36 -4.95 -18.62 -4.03
CA ASN A 36 -5.68 -19.04 -5.23
C ASN A 36 -4.93 -18.70 -6.52
N SER A 37 -4.28 -17.53 -6.56
CA SER A 37 -3.50 -17.11 -7.73
C SER A 37 -2.19 -17.91 -7.85
N VAL A 38 -1.54 -18.21 -6.71
CA VAL A 38 -0.31 -19.03 -6.67
C VAL A 38 -0.55 -20.43 -7.22
N ILE A 39 -1.61 -21.11 -6.77
CA ILE A 39 -1.94 -22.47 -7.22
C ILE A 39 -2.13 -22.50 -8.75
N GLY A 40 -2.86 -21.53 -9.31
CA GLY A 40 -3.08 -21.42 -10.75
C GLY A 40 -1.78 -21.24 -11.54
N TRP A 41 -0.90 -20.33 -11.10
CA TRP A 41 0.37 -20.08 -11.80
C TRP A 41 1.35 -21.25 -11.68
N VAL A 42 1.47 -21.87 -10.49
CA VAL A 42 2.32 -23.04 -10.29
C VAL A 42 1.82 -24.21 -11.14
N GLY A 43 0.51 -24.47 -11.17
CA GLY A 43 -0.08 -25.51 -12.02
C GLY A 43 0.18 -25.28 -13.51
N LEU A 44 0.00 -24.04 -13.98
CA LEU A 44 0.25 -23.69 -15.39
C LEU A 44 1.73 -23.84 -15.79
N ILE A 45 2.64 -23.43 -14.91
CA ILE A 45 4.09 -23.59 -15.12
C ILE A 45 4.47 -25.07 -15.10
N TRP A 46 3.85 -25.91 -14.28
CA TRP A 46 4.18 -27.34 -14.25
C TRP A 46 3.64 -28.11 -15.46
N LEU A 47 2.43 -27.78 -15.92
CA LEU A 47 1.80 -28.46 -17.07
C LEU A 47 2.38 -27.98 -18.40
N THR A 48 2.77 -26.71 -18.49
CA THR A 48 3.29 -26.09 -19.70
C THR A 48 4.49 -25.21 -19.36
N PRO A 49 5.70 -25.76 -19.16
CA PRO A 49 6.75 -24.99 -18.51
C PRO A 49 7.33 -23.88 -19.39
N LEU A 50 7.34 -24.03 -20.71
CA LEU A 50 7.65 -22.94 -21.63
C LEU A 50 6.56 -21.84 -21.65
N ILE A 51 5.30 -22.21 -21.92
CA ILE A 51 4.19 -21.26 -22.12
C ILE A 51 3.75 -20.64 -20.79
N GLY A 52 3.61 -21.45 -19.74
CA GLY A 52 3.22 -21.03 -18.40
C GLY A 52 4.24 -20.10 -17.75
N SER A 53 5.53 -20.32 -17.95
CA SER A 53 6.57 -19.38 -17.49
C SER A 53 6.47 -18.05 -18.24
N ALA A 54 6.32 -18.07 -19.57
CA ALA A 54 6.16 -16.84 -20.35
C ALA A 54 4.91 -16.04 -19.93
N LEU A 55 3.77 -16.70 -19.76
CA LEU A 55 2.54 -16.07 -19.28
C LEU A 55 2.67 -15.54 -17.86
N TYR A 56 3.39 -16.26 -16.98
CA TYR A 56 3.67 -15.79 -15.63
C TYR A 56 4.50 -14.50 -15.63
N PHE A 57 5.52 -14.40 -16.48
CA PHE A 57 6.30 -13.17 -16.60
C PHE A 57 5.49 -12.00 -17.17
N CYS A 58 4.59 -12.25 -18.12
CA CYS A 58 3.75 -11.21 -18.72
C CYS A 58 2.61 -10.73 -17.79
N PHE A 59 1.93 -11.64 -17.10
CA PHE A 59 0.68 -11.37 -16.39
C PHE A 59 0.69 -11.75 -14.90
N GLY A 60 1.54 -12.71 -14.51
CA GLY A 60 1.64 -13.20 -13.13
C GLY A 60 2.48 -12.31 -12.22
N VAL A 61 3.55 -11.71 -12.75
CA VAL A 61 4.37 -10.73 -12.03
C VAL A 61 3.55 -9.46 -11.86
N ASN A 62 3.24 -9.12 -10.60
CA ASN A 62 2.27 -8.07 -10.25
C ASN A 62 2.78 -6.66 -10.63
N ARG A 63 2.68 -6.31 -11.91
CA ARG A 63 3.26 -5.09 -12.50
C ARG A 63 2.51 -3.83 -12.07
N ILE A 64 1.23 -3.95 -11.70
CA ILE A 64 0.37 -2.84 -11.26
C ILE A 64 0.78 -2.35 -9.86
N GLN A 65 1.06 -3.26 -8.92
CA GLN A 65 1.54 -2.90 -7.58
C GLN A 65 2.88 -2.14 -7.62
N ARG A 66 3.74 -2.45 -8.59
CA ARG A 66 5.02 -1.73 -8.74
C ARG A 66 4.85 -0.27 -9.14
N ARG A 67 3.77 0.09 -9.86
CA ARG A 67 3.44 1.50 -10.16
C ARG A 67 2.81 2.21 -8.97
N GLY A 68 1.94 1.53 -8.21
CA GLY A 68 1.37 2.08 -6.97
C GLY A 68 2.44 2.39 -5.92
N ASN A 69 3.38 1.46 -5.72
CA ASN A 69 4.51 1.68 -4.82
C ASN A 69 5.43 2.80 -5.33
N ALA A 70 5.66 2.92 -6.64
CA ALA A 70 6.48 4.01 -7.17
C ALA A 70 5.85 5.40 -6.95
N LEU A 71 4.51 5.52 -7.04
CA LEU A 71 3.79 6.76 -6.73
C LEU A 71 3.84 7.08 -5.22
N GLN A 72 3.75 6.05 -4.36
CA GLN A 72 3.96 6.22 -2.91
C GLN A 72 5.39 6.64 -2.59
N ASP A 73 6.39 5.99 -3.19
CA ASP A 73 7.81 6.34 -3.00
C ASP A 73 8.09 7.79 -3.45
N GLU A 74 7.45 8.25 -4.54
CA GLU A 74 7.58 9.61 -5.04
C GLU A 74 6.90 10.63 -4.11
N LEU A 75 5.70 10.32 -3.60
CA LEU A 75 5.01 11.14 -2.61
C LEU A 75 5.79 11.18 -1.28
N GLU A 76 6.29 10.05 -0.80
CA GLU A 76 7.15 9.99 0.39
C GLU A 76 8.45 10.75 0.17
N SER A 77 9.05 10.71 -1.02
CA SER A 77 10.21 11.53 -1.36
C SER A 77 9.88 13.03 -1.37
N ALA A 78 8.73 13.42 -1.91
CA ALA A 78 8.28 14.80 -1.92
C ALA A 78 7.97 15.31 -0.51
N LEU A 79 7.30 14.50 0.32
CA LEU A 79 6.95 14.83 1.70
C LEU A 79 8.14 14.77 2.65
N SER A 80 9.09 13.86 2.45
CA SER A 80 10.32 13.78 3.27
C SER A 80 11.28 14.96 3.06
N LYS A 81 11.20 15.63 1.90
CA LYS A 81 11.85 16.93 1.68
C LYS A 81 11.23 18.02 2.57
N ILE A 82 9.94 17.90 2.91
CA ILE A 82 9.27 18.71 3.92
C ILE A 82 9.52 18.10 5.30
N LYS A 83 10.79 17.97 5.69
CA LYS A 83 11.15 17.70 7.09
C LYS A 83 10.79 18.94 7.89
N VAL A 84 9.61 18.96 8.49
CA VAL A 84 9.27 19.97 9.50
C VAL A 84 10.13 19.63 10.73
N PRO A 85 11.12 20.46 11.10
CA PRO A 85 11.90 20.22 12.30
C PRO A 85 10.94 20.21 13.49
N VAL A 86 11.07 19.23 14.37
CA VAL A 86 10.32 19.23 15.64
C VAL A 86 11.01 20.25 16.54
N PRO A 87 10.33 21.34 16.94
CA PRO A 87 10.86 22.28 17.92
C PRO A 87 11.24 21.58 19.23
N ASP A 88 12.29 22.05 19.90
CA ASP A 88 12.83 21.42 21.12
C ASP A 88 11.79 21.34 22.25
N ASP A 89 10.90 22.34 22.35
CA ASP A 89 9.80 22.34 23.32
C ASP A 89 8.79 21.21 23.05
N ILE A 90 8.51 20.92 21.78
CA ILE A 90 7.63 19.82 21.38
C ILE A 90 8.33 18.49 21.69
N ALA A 91 9.61 18.35 21.39
CA ALA A 91 10.38 17.14 21.70
C ALA A 91 10.38 16.84 23.21
N LEU A 92 10.54 17.88 24.04
CA LEU A 92 10.46 17.76 25.50
C LEU A 92 9.07 17.28 25.95
N ARG A 93 7.99 17.89 25.43
CA ARG A 93 6.61 17.50 25.77
C ARG A 93 6.28 16.07 25.35
N ILE A 94 6.81 15.59 24.22
CA ILE A 94 6.67 14.19 23.81
C ILE A 94 7.37 13.27 24.82
N LYS A 95 8.58 13.62 25.26
CA LYS A 95 9.32 12.85 26.26
C LYS A 95 8.54 12.77 27.58
N GLU A 96 8.07 13.91 28.09
CA GLU A 96 7.24 13.96 29.30
C GLU A 96 5.94 13.15 29.16
N ALA A 97 5.29 13.20 28.00
CA ALA A 97 4.08 12.43 27.75
C ALA A 97 4.35 10.92 27.75
N LYS A 98 5.49 10.48 27.20
CA LYS A 98 5.92 9.08 27.24
C LYS A 98 6.23 8.63 28.68
N GLU A 99 6.87 9.49 29.47
CA GLU A 99 7.16 9.21 30.89
C GLU A 99 5.87 9.13 31.72
N ARG A 100 4.90 10.02 31.48
CA ARG A 100 3.59 10.01 32.14
C ARG A 100 2.73 8.82 31.72
N HIS A 101 2.87 8.35 30.49
CA HIS A 101 2.09 7.25 29.93
C HIS A 101 2.97 6.18 29.28
N PRO A 102 3.75 5.42 30.08
CA PRO A 102 4.76 4.49 29.57
C PRO A 102 4.17 3.39 28.69
N LYS A 103 2.91 2.99 28.95
CA LYS A 103 2.16 2.01 28.13
C LYS A 103 2.01 2.39 26.66
N PHE A 104 2.08 3.69 26.33
CA PHE A 104 1.94 4.18 24.96
C PHE A 104 3.28 4.57 24.32
N ALA A 105 4.40 4.53 25.05
CA ALA A 105 5.69 4.97 24.53
C ALA A 105 6.10 4.19 23.26
N GLN A 106 5.94 2.86 23.28
CA GLN A 106 6.23 2.01 22.13
C GLN A 106 5.32 2.31 20.93
N LEU A 107 4.04 2.62 21.17
CA LEU A 107 3.10 2.97 20.12
C LEU A 107 3.51 4.29 19.46
N VAL A 108 3.89 5.30 20.26
CA VAL A 108 4.38 6.59 19.73
C VAL A 108 5.62 6.39 18.86
N ASP A 109 6.57 5.56 19.30
CA ASP A 109 7.78 5.28 18.52
C ASP A 109 7.48 4.50 17.23
N ALA A 110 6.59 3.51 17.31
CA ALA A 110 6.17 2.73 16.13
C ALA A 110 5.47 3.61 15.10
N VAL A 111 4.50 4.42 15.52
CA VAL A 111 3.77 5.33 14.62
C VAL A 111 4.71 6.37 14.01
N GLY A 112 5.63 6.93 14.80
CA GLY A 112 6.61 7.90 14.29
C GLY A 112 7.54 7.30 13.23
N ARG A 113 7.96 6.04 13.41
CA ARG A 113 8.78 5.33 12.41
C ARG A 113 8.00 4.96 11.15
N LEU A 114 6.73 4.54 11.31
CA LEU A 114 5.88 4.11 10.19
C LEU A 114 5.42 5.29 9.33
N THR A 115 5.06 6.40 9.96
CA THR A 115 4.48 7.57 9.26
C THR A 115 5.53 8.61 8.90
N GLY A 116 6.72 8.55 9.52
CA GLY A 116 7.72 9.61 9.44
C GLY A 116 7.28 10.94 10.07
N ARG A 117 6.13 10.98 10.76
CA ARG A 117 5.54 12.20 11.33
C ARG A 117 5.69 12.24 12.85
N PRO A 118 6.04 13.40 13.43
CA PRO A 118 6.15 13.54 14.88
C PRO A 118 4.77 13.61 15.55
N LEU A 119 4.72 13.19 16.82
CA LEU A 119 3.56 13.42 17.67
C LEU A 119 3.48 14.92 18.01
N LEU A 120 2.32 15.55 17.81
CA LEU A 120 2.11 16.96 18.15
C LEU A 120 1.19 17.11 19.38
N PRO A 121 1.49 18.05 20.30
CA PRO A 121 0.60 18.39 21.40
C PRO A 121 -0.54 19.32 20.94
N GLY A 122 -1.51 19.59 21.82
CA GLY A 122 -2.55 20.60 21.59
C GLY A 122 -3.73 20.15 20.73
N ASN A 123 -3.76 18.89 20.30
CA ASN A 123 -4.88 18.33 19.56
C ASN A 123 -6.12 18.17 20.46
N LYS A 124 -7.27 18.63 19.97
CA LYS A 124 -8.59 18.34 20.54
C LYS A 124 -9.25 17.26 19.70
N ILE A 125 -9.59 16.14 20.33
CA ILE A 125 -10.17 14.98 19.65
C ILE A 125 -11.58 14.78 20.18
N THR A 126 -12.56 14.72 19.27
CA THR A 126 -13.95 14.41 19.58
C THR A 126 -14.35 13.18 18.77
N PRO A 127 -14.53 12.01 19.42
CA PRO A 127 -15.01 10.82 18.73
C PRO A 127 -16.45 11.03 18.22
N LEU A 128 -16.66 10.82 16.92
CA LEU A 128 -17.99 10.82 16.30
C LEU A 128 -18.36 9.36 16.03
N ILE A 129 -19.39 8.88 16.70
CA ILE A 129 -19.80 7.47 16.63
C ILE A 129 -20.91 7.34 15.60
N ASN A 130 -20.65 6.58 14.55
CA ASN A 130 -21.58 6.28 13.43
C ASN A 130 -21.87 7.49 12.51
N GLY A 131 -22.62 7.21 11.43
CA GLY A 131 -23.00 8.21 10.42
C GLY A 131 -23.87 9.34 10.97
N ASP A 132 -24.79 9.03 11.89
CA ASP A 132 -25.72 10.01 12.47
C ASP A 132 -25.00 11.13 13.24
N ALA A 133 -23.85 10.84 13.85
CA ALA A 133 -23.01 11.84 14.49
C ALA A 133 -21.97 12.44 13.54
N ALA A 134 -21.38 11.61 12.67
CA ALA A 134 -20.29 12.02 11.79
C ALA A 134 -20.76 12.93 10.65
N TYR A 135 -21.80 12.55 9.92
CA TYR A 135 -22.21 13.26 8.70
C TYR A 135 -22.67 14.69 8.96
N PRO A 136 -23.51 14.99 9.96
CA PRO A 136 -23.89 16.38 10.24
C PRO A 136 -22.70 17.24 10.65
N ALA A 137 -21.75 16.70 11.42
CA ALA A 137 -20.56 17.42 11.85
C ALA A 137 -19.60 17.68 10.67
N MET A 138 -19.47 16.73 9.74
CA MET A 138 -18.68 16.90 8.52
C MET A 138 -19.29 17.96 7.61
N LEU A 139 -20.60 17.94 7.37
CA LEU A 139 -21.29 18.94 6.55
C LEU A 139 -21.14 20.35 7.17
N ALA A 140 -21.33 20.49 8.47
CA ALA A 140 -21.11 21.77 9.16
C ALA A 140 -19.66 22.26 9.06
N ALA A 141 -18.68 21.35 9.03
CA ALA A 141 -17.28 21.70 8.83
C ALA A 141 -16.99 22.14 7.39
N MET A 142 -17.70 21.57 6.39
CA MET A 142 -17.65 22.01 5.00
C MET A 142 -18.23 23.41 4.85
N ASP A 143 -19.42 23.65 5.40
CA ASP A 143 -20.09 24.96 5.36
C ASP A 143 -19.27 26.08 6.03
N GLY A 144 -18.49 25.73 7.06
CA GLY A 144 -17.63 26.66 7.78
C GLY A 144 -16.23 26.85 7.19
N ALA A 145 -15.85 26.09 6.16
CA ALA A 145 -14.50 26.14 5.61
C ALA A 145 -14.20 27.50 4.95
N GLN A 146 -12.96 28.00 5.12
CA GLN A 146 -12.56 29.34 4.64
C GLN A 146 -11.47 29.31 3.57
N HIS A 147 -10.75 28.19 3.42
CA HIS A 147 -9.56 28.12 2.57
C HIS A 147 -9.53 26.88 1.68
N SER A 148 -9.78 25.71 2.25
CA SER A 148 -9.73 24.46 1.51
C SER A 148 -10.46 23.36 2.26
N ILE A 149 -11.09 22.46 1.50
CA ILE A 149 -11.63 21.19 1.99
C ILE A 149 -10.87 20.06 1.30
N SER A 150 -10.37 19.10 2.08
CA SER A 150 -9.81 17.86 1.56
C SER A 150 -10.67 16.71 2.04
N LEU A 151 -11.30 15.99 1.11
CA LEU A 151 -12.11 14.80 1.38
C LEU A 151 -11.47 13.58 0.71
N GLU A 152 -11.34 12.49 1.46
CA GLU A 152 -10.88 11.20 0.96
C GLU A 152 -11.85 10.13 1.46
N SER A 153 -12.37 9.29 0.55
CA SER A 153 -13.24 8.16 0.88
C SER A 153 -12.90 6.95 0.02
N TYR A 154 -13.08 5.75 0.57
CA TYR A 154 -12.93 4.50 -0.18
C TYR A 154 -14.12 4.26 -1.13
N ILE A 155 -15.33 4.57 -0.65
CA ILE A 155 -16.58 4.47 -1.43
C ILE A 155 -17.34 5.78 -1.22
N PHE A 156 -17.72 6.40 -2.32
CA PHE A 156 -18.58 7.58 -2.34
C PHE A 156 -19.67 7.29 -3.36
N ASP A 157 -20.86 6.95 -2.87
CA ASP A 157 -21.99 6.61 -3.72
C ASP A 157 -22.85 7.83 -3.97
N PHE A 158 -23.57 7.82 -5.08
CA PHE A 158 -24.51 8.89 -5.43
C PHE A 158 -25.91 8.52 -4.90
N ASP A 159 -26.04 8.55 -3.58
CA ASP A 159 -27.29 8.37 -2.85
C ASP A 159 -27.73 9.67 -2.15
N GLU A 160 -28.83 9.63 -1.40
CA GLU A 160 -29.34 10.81 -0.68
C GLU A 160 -28.30 11.47 0.24
N VAL A 161 -27.39 10.69 0.83
CA VAL A 161 -26.32 11.21 1.68
C VAL A 161 -25.19 11.77 0.80
N GLY A 162 -24.78 11.05 -0.22
CA GLY A 162 -23.77 11.47 -1.19
C GLY A 162 -24.13 12.78 -1.87
N GLU A 163 -25.38 12.94 -2.31
CA GLU A 163 -25.91 14.19 -2.88
C GLU A 163 -25.70 15.38 -1.94
N ARG A 164 -26.04 15.21 -0.65
CA ARG A 164 -25.83 16.28 0.35
C ARG A 164 -24.36 16.67 0.51
N PHE A 165 -23.45 15.70 0.44
CA PHE A 165 -22.02 15.98 0.49
C PHE A 165 -21.53 16.68 -0.77
N VAL A 166 -22.02 16.29 -1.95
CA VAL A 166 -21.71 16.96 -3.21
C VAL A 166 -22.19 18.41 -3.19
N ASP A 167 -23.42 18.64 -2.75
CA ASP A 167 -24.00 19.98 -2.65
C ASP A 167 -23.20 20.88 -1.70
N ALA A 168 -22.83 20.37 -0.52
CA ALA A 168 -22.02 21.11 0.45
C ALA A 168 -20.63 21.43 -0.11
N LEU A 169 -19.97 20.48 -0.78
CA LEU A 169 -18.67 20.69 -1.41
C LEU A 169 -18.74 21.66 -2.59
N ALA A 170 -19.84 21.70 -3.33
CA ALA A 170 -20.05 22.62 -4.43
C ALA A 170 -20.35 24.05 -3.96
N ALA A 171 -20.89 24.20 -2.74
CA ALA A 171 -21.23 25.49 -2.14
C ALA A 171 -20.05 26.16 -1.40
N ALA A 172 -19.04 25.38 -0.97
CA ALA A 172 -17.87 25.84 -0.23
C ALA A 172 -16.75 26.40 -1.13
#